data_AF-A0A1R3KYJ9-F1
#
_entry.id   AF-A0A1R3KYJ9-F1
#
_cell.length_a   1.000
_cell.length_b   1.000
_cell.length_c   1.000
_cell.angle_alpha   90.00
_cell.angle_beta   90.00
_cell.angle_gamma   90.00
#
_symmetry.space_group_name_H-M   'P 1'
#
loop_
_entity.id
_entity.type
_entity.pdbx_description
1 polymer ?
#
loop_
_entity_poly.entity_id
_entity_poly.type
_entity_poly.pdbx_seq_one_letter_code
_entity_poly.pdbx_strand_id
1 'polypeptide(L)' 'MASDDQMIEVVGHRFCVPYTMELLVKKKVQSFSKAHYAIYDTTGNVLLEVDGGVWNLQRKRVMKDPAGLPVITLREKV' A
#
# COMPACT_ATOMS: atom_id res chain seq x y z
N MET A 1 2.82 -30.32 -14.04
CA MET A 1 3.67 -30.01 -12.87
C MET A 1 3.46 -28.54 -12.57
N ALA A 2 2.67 -28.23 -11.55
CA ALA A 2 2.46 -26.84 -11.14
C ALA A 2 3.77 -26.33 -10.53
N SER A 3 4.31 -25.23 -11.03
CA SER A 3 5.44 -24.57 -10.39
C SER A 3 4.97 -24.12 -9.00
N ASP A 4 5.67 -24.56 -7.95
CA ASP A 4 5.54 -23.96 -6.62
C ASP A 4 5.91 -22.48 -6.75
N ASP A 5 4.88 -21.64 -6.85
CA ASP A 5 5.05 -20.19 -6.76
C ASP A 5 5.37 -19.90 -5.29
N GLN A 6 6.66 -19.93 -4.94
CA GLN A 6 7.10 -19.70 -3.57
C GLN A 6 6.71 -18.28 -3.17
N MET A 7 5.74 -18.19 -2.27
CA MET A 7 5.32 -16.93 -1.66
C MET A 7 6.46 -16.35 -0.82
N ILE A 8 7.03 -15.23 -1.28
CA ILE A 8 8.13 -14.56 -0.59
C ILE A 8 7.56 -13.55 0.41
N GLU A 9 7.90 -13.74 1.68
CA GLU A 9 7.57 -12.79 2.73
C GLU A 9 8.57 -11.62 2.74
N VAL A 10 8.12 -10.42 2.33
CA VAL A 10 8.97 -9.21 2.31
C VAL A 10 8.69 -8.27 3.48
N VAL A 11 7.42 -8.12 3.85
CA VAL A 11 6.97 -7.15 4.87
C VAL A 11 6.52 -7.84 6.15
N GLY A 12 5.81 -8.95 6.01
CA GLY A 12 5.31 -9.75 7.12
C GLY A 12 4.25 -10.75 6.65
N HIS A 13 4.24 -11.93 7.25
CA HIS A 13 3.40 -13.06 6.87
C HIS A 13 1.89 -12.72 6.82
N ARG A 14 1.42 -11.81 7.67
CA ARG A 14 0.02 -11.36 7.70
C ARG A 14 -0.47 -10.66 6.42
N PHE A 15 0.43 -10.22 5.55
CA PHE A 15 0.10 -9.62 4.26
C PHE A 15 0.11 -10.65 3.12
N CYS A 16 0.43 -11.90 3.43
CA CYS A 16 0.45 -13.00 2.50
C CYS A 16 -0.88 -13.75 2.53
N VAL A 17 -1.50 -13.93 1.37
CA VAL A 17 -2.74 -14.71 1.21
C VAL A 17 -2.48 -15.88 0.24
N PRO A 18 -3.08 -17.06 0.47
CA PRO A 18 -2.76 -18.27 -0.30
C PRO A 18 -3.46 -18.32 -1.68
N TYR A 19 -4.00 -17.19 -2.14
CA TYR A 19 -4.73 -17.07 -3.39
C TYR A 19 -4.43 -15.73 -4.05
N THR A 20 -4.63 -15.64 -5.37
CA THR A 20 -4.54 -14.39 -6.10
C THR A 20 -5.65 -13.44 -5.63
N MET A 21 -5.25 -12.25 -5.18
CA MET A 21 -6.18 -11.22 -4.73
C MET A 21 -6.14 -10.02 -5.66
N GLU A 22 -7.30 -9.60 -6.17
CA GLU A 22 -7.44 -8.37 -6.93
C GLU A 22 -7.50 -7.17 -5.99
N LEU A 23 -6.73 -6.13 -6.32
CA LEU A 23 -6.60 -4.91 -5.53
C LEU A 23 -7.05 -3.70 -6.33
N LEU A 24 -7.93 -2.89 -5.74
CA LEU A 24 -8.42 -1.65 -6.33
C LEU A 24 -7.70 -0.46 -5.69
N VAL A 25 -7.01 0.34 -6.50
CA VAL A 25 -6.31 1.55 -6.02
C VAL A 25 -7.14 2.78 -6.37
N LYS A 26 -7.59 3.53 -5.36
CA LYS A 26 -8.28 4.82 -5.57
C LYS A 26 -7.44 5.97 -5.08
N LYS A 27 -7.26 6.97 -5.94
CA LYS A 27 -6.65 8.25 -5.58
C LYS A 27 -7.73 9.17 -4.99
N LYS A 28 -7.56 9.57 -3.73
CA LYS A 28 -8.32 10.64 -3.10
C LYS A 28 -7.53 11.94 -3.25
N VAL A 29 -8.04 12.85 -4.08
CA VAL A 29 -7.46 14.20 -4.22
C VAL A 29 -8.00 15.05 -3.08
N GLN A 30 -7.25 15.16 -1.98
CA GLN A 30 -7.64 16.00 -0.83
C GLN A 30 -7.17 17.46 -0.98
N SER A 31 -6.05 17.72 -1.67
CA SER A 31 -5.60 19.05 -2.07
C SER A 31 -4.53 18.97 -3.17
N PHE A 32 -4.13 20.11 -3.75
CA PHE A 32 -3.04 20.18 -4.74
C PHE A 32 -1.68 19.66 -4.22
N SER A 33 -1.47 19.65 -2.91
CA SER A 33 -0.16 19.33 -2.29
C SER A 33 -0.10 17.96 -1.63
N LYS A 34 -1.23 17.28 -1.43
CA LYS A 34 -1.32 15.96 -0.76
C LYS A 34 -1.94 14.93 -1.69
N ALA A 35 -1.19 13.86 -1.96
CA ALA A 35 -1.69 12.68 -2.63
C ALA A 35 -2.03 11.64 -1.57
N HIS A 36 -3.30 11.24 -1.53
CA HIS A 36 -3.78 10.18 -0.67
C HIS A 36 -4.33 9.06 -1.55
N TYR A 37 -3.91 7.82 -1.26
CA TYR A 37 -4.41 6.64 -1.95
C TYR A 37 -4.99 5.68 -0.93
N ALA A 38 -6.07 5.01 -1.31
CA ALA A 38 -6.61 3.90 -0.56
C ALA A 38 -6.66 2.68 -1.48
N ILE A 39 -6.18 1.55 -0.94
CA ILE A 39 -6.17 0.26 -1.59
C ILE A 39 -7.30 -0.56 -0.98
N TYR A 40 -8.12 -1.15 -1.84
CA TYR A 40 -9.30 -1.91 -1.48
C TYR A 40 -9.24 -3.33 -2.01
N ASP A 41 -9.95 -4.23 -1.34
CA ASP A 41 -10.37 -5.49 -1.96
C ASP A 41 -11.58 -5.27 -2.90
N THR A 42 -11.99 -6.34 -3.58
CA THR A 42 -13.16 -6.33 -4.47
C THR A 42 -14.50 -6.18 -3.74
N THR A 43 -14.52 -6.40 -2.43
CA THR A 43 -15.71 -6.22 -1.57
C THR A 43 -15.86 -4.77 -1.11
N GLY A 44 -14.80 -3.95 -1.26
CA GLY A 44 -14.76 -2.55 -0.86
C GLY A 44 -14.16 -2.29 0.51
N ASN A 45 -13.54 -3.28 1.16
CA ASN A 45 -12.82 -3.08 2.40
C ASN A 45 -11.49 -2.38 2.13
N VAL A 46 -11.14 -1.38 2.96
CA VAL A 46 -9.82 -0.75 2.90
C VAL A 46 -8.80 -1.70 3.47
N LEU A 47 -7.75 -2.00 2.70
CA LEU A 47 -6.63 -2.83 3.12
C LEU A 47 -5.44 -2.00 3.55
N LEU A 48 -5.15 -0.93 2.79
CA LEU A 48 -4.00 -0.07 3.01
C LEU A 48 -4.33 1.37 2.63
N GLU A 49 -3.79 2.32 3.37
CA GLU A 49 -3.84 3.74 3.05
C GLU A 49 -2.43 4.29 2.85
N VAL A 50 -2.25 5.14 1.85
CA VAL A 50 -0.95 5.76 1.54
C VAL A 50 -1.07 7.26 1.60
N ASP A 51 -0.27 7.85 2.49
CA ASP A 51 -0.14 9.30 2.64
C ASP A 51 1.19 9.79 2.09
N GLY A 52 1.16 10.84 1.27
CA GLY A 52 2.35 11.50 0.77
C GLY A 52 2.07 12.92 0.27
N GLY A 53 3.03 13.82 0.49
CA GLY A 53 3.00 15.14 -0.13
C GLY A 53 3.64 15.09 -1.52
N VAL A 54 3.13 15.87 -2.46
CA VAL A 54 3.83 16.11 -3.75
C VAL A 54 5.11 16.93 -3.51
N TRP A 55 5.12 17.73 -2.44
CA TRP A 55 6.17 18.70 -2.09
C TRP A 55 7.00 18.29 -0.86
N ASN A 56 6.88 17.04 -0.39
CA ASN A 56 7.61 16.63 0.81
C ASN A 56 9.07 16.25 0.51
N LEU A 57 9.92 16.39 1.54
CA LEU A 57 11.34 16.05 1.47
C LEU A 57 11.53 14.60 0.94
N GLN A 58 12.24 14.45 -0.18
CA GLN A 58 12.54 13.18 -0.89
C GLN A 58 11.32 12.32 -1.23
N ARG A 59 10.18 12.95 -1.54
CA ARG A 59 8.98 12.26 -2.03
C ARG A 59 8.54 11.11 -1.10
N LYS A 60 8.71 11.29 0.22
CA LYS A 60 8.36 10.28 1.24
C LYS A 60 6.89 9.85 1.11
N ARG A 61 6.62 8.56 1.16
CA ARG A 61 5.27 8.01 1.23
C ARG A 61 5.18 7.02 2.38
N VAL A 62 4.13 7.13 3.18
CA VAL A 62 3.88 6.21 4.30
C VAL A 62 2.63 5.41 3.97
N MET A 63 2.78 4.10 3.88
CA MET A 63 1.70 3.15 3.77
C MET A 63 1.31 2.69 5.18
N LYS A 64 0.02 2.67 5.47
CA LYS A 64 -0.57 2.31 6.76
C LYS A 64 -1.62 1.21 6.57
N ASP A 65 -1.82 0.43 7.62
CA ASP A 65 -2.93 -0.52 7.72
C ASP A 65 -4.26 0.20 8.07
N PRO A 66 -5.40 -0.50 8.11
CA PRO A 66 -6.69 0.11 8.44
C PRO A 66 -6.80 0.63 9.88
N ALA A 67 -5.90 0.21 10.78
CA ALA A 67 -5.78 0.76 12.12
C ALA A 67 -4.92 2.04 12.17
N GLY A 68 -4.39 2.49 11.03
CA GLY A 68 -3.53 3.66 10.91
C GLY A 68 -2.07 3.40 11.29
N LEU A 69 -1.68 2.14 11.55
CA LEU A 69 -0.31 1.79 11.91
C LEU A 69 0.57 1.72 10.65
N PRO A 70 1.80 2.29 10.67
CA PRO A 70 2.70 2.25 9.54
C PRO A 70 3.11 0.81 9.17
N VAL A 71 3.03 0.49 7.88
CA VAL A 71 3.44 -0.80 7.30
C VAL A 71 4.78 -0.65 6.59
N ILE A 72 4.86 0.29 5.62
CA ILE A 72 6.08 0.58 4.86
C ILE A 72 6.24 2.09 4.72
N THR A 73 7.48 2.56 4.73
CA THR A 73 7.84 3.90 4.29
C THR A 73 8.69 3.81 3.03
N LEU A 74 8.25 4.47 1.96
CA LEU A 74 9.01 4.66 0.73
C LEU A 74 9.64 6.05 0.73
N ARG A 75 10.88 6.17 0.26
CA ARG A 75 11.62 7.42 0.17
C ARG A 75 12.55 7.36 -1.04
N GLU A 76 12.68 8.48 -1.75
CA GLU A 76 13.65 8.60 -2.83
C GLU A 76 15.08 8.55 -2.27
N LYS A 77 15.95 7.77 -2.92
CA LYS A 77 17.36 7.66 -2.56
C LYS A 77 18.08 8.94 -2.96
N VAL A 78 19.01 9.39 -2.12
CA VAL A 78 19.93 10.51 -2.40
C VAL A 78 21.26 9.95 -2.88
#